data_AF-A0A5S9IM64-F1
#
_entry.id   AF-A0A5S9IM64-F1
#
_cell.length_a   1.000
_cell.length_b   1.000
_cell.length_c   1.000
_cell.angle_alpha   90.00
_cell.angle_beta   90.00
_cell.angle_gamma   90.00
#
_symmetry.space_group_name_H-M   'P 1'
#
loop_
_entity.id
_entity.type
_entity.pdbx_description
1 polymer ?
#
loop_
_entity_poly.entity_id
_entity_poly.type
_entity_poly.pdbx_seq_one_letter_code
_entity_poly.pdbx_strand_id
1 'polypeptide(L)' 'MYTVKQVAAWAKVSSGTVVRWIHDGKLRARKNNNGKWRIYKLSSKALLKSRKKNKSTSKKK' A
#
# COMPACT_ATOMS: atom_id res chain seq x y z
N MET A 1 10.72 -5.96 -5.15
CA MET A 1 10.08 -5.43 -3.92
C MET A 1 10.06 -3.92 -3.98
N TYR A 2 9.11 -3.27 -3.31
CA TYR A 2 8.98 -1.80 -3.31
C TYR A 2 9.22 -1.22 -1.93
N THR A 3 9.60 0.05 -1.88
CA THR A 3 9.73 0.77 -0.61
C THR A 3 8.40 1.37 -0.19
N VAL A 4 8.28 1.67 1.11
CA VAL A 4 7.14 2.40 1.67
C VAL A 4 6.88 3.70 0.89
N LYS A 5 7.95 4.45 0.57
CA LYS A 5 7.87 5.72 -0.15
C LYS A 5 7.32 5.55 -1.57
N GLN A 6 7.73 4.50 -2.30
CA GLN A 6 7.19 4.22 -3.64
C GLN A 6 5.71 3.85 -3.59
N VAL A 7 5.31 2.98 -2.65
CA VAL A 7 3.91 2.57 -2.52
C VAL A 7 3.03 3.72 -2.07
N ALA A 8 3.54 4.57 -1.18
CA ALA A 8 2.89 5.80 -0.74
C ALA A 8 2.63 6.76 -1.91
N ALA A 9 3.62 6.97 -2.78
CA ALA A 9 3.49 7.81 -3.97
C ALA A 9 2.43 7.28 -4.94
N TRP A 10 2.43 5.98 -5.23
CA TRP A 10 1.43 5.38 -6.13
C TRP A 10 0.02 5.42 -5.55
N ALA A 11 -0.10 5.20 -4.24
CA ALA A 11 -1.38 5.22 -3.56
C ALA A 11 -1.82 6.65 -3.18
N LYS A 12 -1.01 7.68 -3.43
CA LYS A 12 -1.20 9.08 -2.99
C LYS A 12 -1.59 9.16 -1.51
N VAL A 13 -0.83 8.51 -0.64
CA VAL A 13 -1.00 8.53 0.82
C VAL A 13 0.32 8.83 1.52
N SER A 14 0.26 9.15 2.80
CA SER A 14 1.45 9.27 3.62
C SER A 14 2.11 7.91 3.86
N SER A 15 3.43 7.91 4.07
CA SER A 15 4.19 6.72 4.45
C SER A 15 3.65 6.08 5.73
N GLY A 16 3.15 6.87 6.68
CA GLY A 16 2.51 6.38 7.90
C GLY A 16 1.28 5.52 7.63
N THR A 17 0.44 5.92 6.66
CA THR A 17 -0.70 5.10 6.22
C THR A 17 -0.27 3.77 5.64
N VAL A 18 0.83 3.75 4.87
CA VAL A 18 1.38 2.50 4.32
C VAL A 18 1.93 1.60 5.42
N VAL A 19 2.62 2.15 6.42
CA VAL A 19 3.09 1.38 7.60
C VAL A 19 1.89 0.81 8.36
N ARG A 20 0.84 1.61 8.56
CA ARG A 20 -0.40 1.14 9.18
C ARG A 20 -1.04 -0.01 8.40
N TRP A 21 -1.03 0.01 7.07
CA TRP A 21 -1.52 -1.12 6.27
C TRP A 21 -0.67 -2.39 6.38
N ILE A 22 0.63 -2.24 6.63
CA ILE A 22 1.51 -3.37 6.92
C ILE A 22 1.14 -3.98 8.28
N HIS A 23 0.97 -3.14 9.30
CA HIS A 23 0.58 -3.57 10.64
C HIS A 23 -0.82 -4.20 10.68
N ASP A 24 -1.74 -3.68 9.88
CA ASP A 24 -3.11 -4.19 9.74
C ASP A 24 -3.20 -5.47 8.89
N GLY A 25 -2.08 -5.96 8.34
CA GLY A 25 -2.04 -7.16 7.48
C GLY A 25 -2.58 -6.97 6.07
N LYS A 26 -3.09 -5.77 5.73
CA LYS A 26 -3.58 -5.41 4.38
C LYS A 26 -2.49 -5.39 3.33
N LEU A 27 -1.23 -5.26 3.75
CA LEU A 27 -0.09 -5.16 2.85
C LEU A 27 1.02 -6.12 3.28
N ARG A 28 1.30 -7.16 2.48
CA ARG A 28 2.44 -8.03 2.75
C ARG A 28 3.74 -7.24 2.56
N ALA A 29 4.50 -7.13 3.63
CA ALA A 29 5.84 -6.55 3.64
C ALA A 29 6.77 -7.36 4.54
N ARG A 30 8.07 -7.27 4.26
CA ARG A 30 9.13 -7.88 5.06
C ARG A 30 10.08 -6.78 5.51
N LYS A 31 10.51 -6.82 6.77
CA LYS A 31 11.58 -5.95 7.28
C LYS A 31 12.93 -6.53 6.85
N ASN A 32 13.81 -5.71 6.28
CA ASN A 32 15.18 -6.14 5.98
C ASN A 32 16.08 -6.05 7.23
N ASN A 33 17.31 -6.57 7.14
CA ASN A 33 18.28 -6.55 8.23
C ASN A 33 18.69 -5.12 8.67
N ASN A 34 18.50 -4.10 7.81
CA ASN A 34 18.66 -2.67 8.16
C ASN A 34 17.41 -2.03 8.78
N GLY A 35 16.39 -2.82 9.15
CA GLY A 35 15.16 -2.32 9.73
C GLY A 35 14.20 -1.62 8.77
N LYS A 36 14.47 -1.64 7.46
CA LYS A 36 13.64 -0.99 6.43
C LYS A 36 12.57 -1.95 5.90
N TRP A 37 11.34 -1.46 5.77
CA TRP A 37 10.22 -2.21 5.20
C TRP A 37 10.32 -2.35 3.67
N ARG A 38 10.23 -3.59 3.19
CA ARG A 38 10.19 -3.98 1.78
C ARG A 38 8.86 -4.65 1.46
N ILE A 39 8.09 -4.02 0.58
CA ILE A 39 6.72 -4.41 0.23
C ILE A 39 6.74 -5.35 -0.98
N TYR A 40 5.93 -6.41 -0.95
CA TYR A 40 5.80 -7.33 -2.08
C TYR A 40 4.99 -6.70 -3.23
N LYS A 41 5.46 -6.90 -4.47
CA LYS A 41 4.90 -6.30 -5.69
C LYS A 41 3.44 -6.73 -5.95
N LEU A 42 3.09 -7.96 -5.59
CA LEU A 42 1.74 -8.50 -5.75
C LEU A 42 0.75 -7.81 -4.81
N SER A 43 1.08 -7.67 -3.52
CA SER A 43 0.22 -6.97 -2.55
C SER A 43 0.01 -5.49 -2.89
N SER A 44 1.05 -4.78 -3.31
CA SER A 44 0.90 -3.36 -3.67
C SER A 44 -0.01 -3.16 -4.88
N LYS A 45 0.10 -4.04 -5.90
CA LYS A 45 -0.78 -3.99 -7.08
C LYS A 45 -2.22 -4.32 -6.75
N ALA A 46 -2.47 -5.35 -5.92
CA ALA A 46 -3.81 -5.70 -5.48
C ALA A 46 -4.49 -4.52 -4.76
N LEU A 47 -3.77 -3.87 -3.84
CA LEU A 47 -4.29 -2.74 -3.08
C LEU A 47 -4.58 -1.51 -3.97
N LEU A 48 -3.72 -1.23 -4.95
CA LEU A 48 -3.95 -0.18 -5.96
C LEU A 48 -5.18 -0.48 -6.84
N LYS A 49 -5.35 -1.74 -7.27
CA LYS A 49 -6.53 -2.17 -8.04
C LYS A 49 -7.82 -2.02 -7.22
N SER A 50 -7.83 -2.47 -5.96
CA SER A 50 -9.00 -2.34 -5.08
C SER A 50 -9.40 -0.89 -4.83
N ARG A 51 -8.44 0.03 -4.73
CA ARG A 51 -8.75 1.47 -4.60
C ARG A 51 -9.32 2.09 -5.87
N LYS A 52 -8.85 1.69 -7.07
CA LYS A 52 -9.45 2.16 -8.33
C LYS A 52 -10.92 1.73 -8.42
N LYS A 53 -11.26 0.54 -7.91
CA LYS A 53 -12.64 0.05 -7.84
C LYS A 53 -13.52 0.85 -6.86
N ASN A 54 -13.01 1.23 -5.69
CA ASN A 54 -13.76 2.03 -4.71
C ASN A 54 -13.94 3.52 -5.10
N LYS A 55 -13.15 4.05 -6.05
CA LYS A 55 -13.40 5.40 -6.59
C LYS A 55 -14.55 5.44 -7.61
N SER A 56 -14.97 4.29 -8.13
CA SER A 56 -16.06 4.19 -9.11
C SER A 56 -17.45 4.07 -8.48
N THR A 57 -17.57 4.03 -7.15
CA THR A 57 -18.86 3.88 -6.45
C THR A 57 -19.30 5.12 -5.66
N SER A 58 -18.54 6.23 -5.69
CA SER A 58 -18.95 7.51 -5.10
C SER A 58 -19.45 8.50 -6.17
N LYS A 59 -20.39 8.05 -7.00
CA LYS A 59 -21.26 8.92 -7.81
C LYS A 59 -22.69 8.35 -7.79
N LYS A 60 -23.28 8.41 -6.60
CA LYS A 60 -24.70 8.23 -6.28
C LYS A 60 -24.87 9.09 -5.02
N LYS A 61 -25.64 10.16 -4.96
CA LYS A 61 -26.79 10.64 -5.73
C LYS A 61 -26.82 12.15 -5.54
#